data_AF-A0A817VHR9-F1
#
_entry.id   AF-A0A817VHR9-F1
#
_cell.length_a   1.000
_cell.length_b   1.000
_cell.length_c   1.000
_cell.angle_alpha   90.00
_cell.angle_beta   90.00
_cell.angle_gamma   90.00
#
_symmetry.space_group_name_H-M   'P 1'
#
loop_
_entity.id
_entity.type
_entity.pdbx_description
1 polymer ?
#
loop_
_entity_poly.entity_id
_entity_poly.type
_entity_poly.pdbx_seq_one_letter_code
_entity_poly.pdbx_strand_id
1 'polypeptide(L)' 'DIDDDIQMSEFSLQKNVPLELTGLGLLATVEPRIIHVYDKLCVVVLSADSGKIRDSNKIMRMRVFKYTTYYLLSV' A
#
# COMPACT_ATOMS: atom_id res chain seq x y z
N ASP A 1 7.26 36.54 -10.91
CA ASP A 1 5.94 36.05 -11.33
C ASP A 1 5.93 34.54 -11.50
N ILE A 2 6.27 33.85 -10.42
CA ILE A 2 5.86 32.46 -10.21
C ILE A 2 5.42 32.42 -8.74
N ASP A 3 4.12 32.63 -8.53
CA ASP A 3 3.45 32.37 -7.25
C ASP A 3 3.16 30.85 -7.18
N ASP A 4 4.20 30.02 -7.01
CA ASP A 4 4.06 28.57 -6.87
C ASP A 4 4.36 28.11 -5.43
N ASP A 5 3.99 28.93 -4.44
CA ASP A 5 3.84 28.45 -3.09
C ASP A 5 2.62 27.54 -3.08
N ILE A 6 2.86 26.22 -3.20
CA ILE A 6 1.84 25.18 -3.02
C ILE A 6 1.12 25.50 -1.71
N GLN A 7 -0.12 25.99 -1.80
CA GLN A 7 -0.89 26.38 -0.63
C GLN A 7 -1.05 25.17 0.29
N MET A 8 -0.38 25.18 1.44
CA MET A 8 -0.36 24.08 2.42
C MET A 8 -1.76 23.68 2.91
N SER A 9 -2.78 24.51 2.67
CA SER A 9 -4.16 24.26 3.05
C SER A 9 -4.91 23.25 2.18
N GLU A 10 -4.40 22.87 1.00
CA GLU A 10 -5.05 21.89 0.11
C GLU A 10 -4.35 20.53 0.02
N PHE A 11 -3.41 20.23 0.91
CA PHE A 11 -2.80 18.89 0.98
C PHE A 11 -3.74 17.87 1.65
N SER A 12 -4.71 17.37 0.89
CA SER A 12 -5.59 16.30 1.35
C SER A 12 -5.20 14.97 0.70
N LEU A 13 -4.31 14.21 1.36
CA LEU A 13 -4.20 12.79 1.05
C LEU A 13 -5.55 12.13 1.36
N GLN A 14 -6.19 11.63 0.31
CA GLN A 14 -7.51 11.03 0.44
C GLN A 14 -7.42 9.70 1.20
N LYS A 15 -8.24 9.57 2.24
CA LYS A 15 -8.41 8.29 2.95
C LYS A 15 -8.97 7.25 1.98
N ASN A 16 -8.67 5.98 2.25
CA ASN A 16 -9.13 4.83 1.45
C ASN A 16 -8.58 4.78 0.02
N VAL A 17 -7.55 5.55 -0.28
CA VAL A 17 -6.81 5.46 -1.55
C VAL A 17 -5.53 4.63 -1.35
N PRO A 18 -5.12 3.82 -2.34
CA PRO A 18 -3.84 3.14 -2.29
C PRO A 18 -2.70 4.14 -2.05
N LEU A 19 -1.79 3.81 -1.15
CA LEU A 19 -0.62 4.63 -0.86
C LEU A 19 0.47 4.35 -1.90
N GLU A 20 0.42 5.14 -2.99
CA GLU A 20 1.40 5.09 -4.07
C GLU A 20 2.69 5.87 -3.72
N LEU A 21 3.72 5.71 -4.55
CA LEU A 21 5.01 6.39 -4.35
C LEU A 21 4.88 7.91 -4.26
N THR A 22 3.96 8.50 -5.03
CA THR A 22 3.62 9.93 -4.97
C THR A 22 3.06 10.31 -3.60
N GLY A 23 2.11 9.53 -3.07
CA GLY A 23 1.56 9.74 -1.73
C GLY A 23 2.62 9.61 -0.63
N LEU A 24 3.55 8.66 -0.75
CA LEU A 24 4.69 8.53 0.17
C LEU A 24 5.66 9.71 0.09
N GLY A 25 5.94 10.20 -1.12
CA GLY A 25 6.78 11.37 -1.34
C GLY A 25 6.18 12.63 -0.71
N LEU A 26 4.87 12.81 -0.88
CA LEU A 26 4.14 13.92 -0.26
C LEU A 26 4.20 13.83 1.27
N LEU A 27 3.93 12.65 1.85
CA LEU A 27 4.09 12.44 3.29
C LEU A 27 5.49 12.78 3.76
N ALA A 28 6.53 12.39 3.03
CA ALA A 28 7.91 12.73 3.39
C ALA A 28 8.15 14.25 3.40
N THR A 29 7.50 15.02 2.53
CA THR A 29 7.60 16.50 2.50
C THR A 29 6.95 17.17 3.72
N VAL A 30 5.86 16.61 4.26
CA VAL A 30 5.15 17.19 5.42
C VAL A 30 5.71 16.70 6.77
N GLU A 31 6.69 15.80 6.76
CA GLU A 31 7.34 15.20 7.93
C GLU A 31 6.37 14.79 9.07
N PRO A 32 5.30 14.01 8.81
CA PRO A 32 4.42 13.54 9.85
C PRO A 32 5.17 12.58 10.78
N ARG A 33 4.96 12.72 12.09
CA ARG A 33 5.62 11.86 13.08
C ARG A 33 5.13 10.41 13.02
N ILE A 34 3.87 10.20 12.67
CA ILE A 34 3.20 8.89 12.58
C ILE A 34 2.20 8.97 11.42
N ILE A 35 1.99 7.85 10.72
CA ILE A 35 0.95 7.70 9.70
C ILE A 35 0.17 6.44 10.02
N HIS A 36 -1.16 6.51 9.97
CA HIS A 36 -2.04 5.38 10.19
C HIS A 36 -2.49 4.77 8.86
N VAL A 37 -2.26 3.47 8.69
CA VAL A 37 -2.69 2.69 7.52
C VAL A 37 -3.62 1.57 7.94
N TYR A 38 -4.45 1.08 7.01
CA TYR A 38 -5.26 -0.11 7.24
C TYR A 38 -4.39 -1.36 7.40
N ASP A 39 -4.82 -2.25 8.30
CA ASP A 39 -4.21 -3.56 8.47
C ASP A 39 -4.31 -4.39 7.18
N LYS A 40 -3.29 -5.22 6.94
CA LYS A 40 -3.29 -6.13 5.80
C LYS A 40 -4.27 -7.28 6.02
N LEU A 41 -5.02 -7.62 4.96
CA LEU A 41 -5.85 -8.82 4.92
C LEU A 41 -5.00 -10.08 5.11
N CYS A 42 -5.41 -10.94 6.04
CA CYS A 42 -4.83 -12.27 6.21
C CYS A 42 -5.52 -13.26 5.26
N VAL A 43 -4.77 -13.84 4.33
CA VAL A 43 -5.28 -14.79 3.33
C VAL A 43 -4.54 -16.12 3.45
N VAL A 44 -5.30 -17.20 3.64
CA VAL A 44 -4.76 -18.57 3.70
C VAL A 44 -4.80 -19.19 2.30
N VAL A 45 -3.65 -19.62 1.79
CA VAL A 45 -3.53 -20.27 0.47
C VAL A 45 -3.25 -21.76 0.63
N LEU A 46 -4.17 -22.59 0.15
CA LEU A 46 -4.08 -24.05 0.20
C LEU A 46 -3.87 -24.62 -1.21
N SER A 47 -3.36 -25.86 -1.23
CA SER A 47 -3.24 -26.66 -2.43
C SER A 47 -3.54 -28.11 -2.10
N ALA A 48 -4.19 -28.80 -3.03
CA ALA A 48 -4.68 -30.17 -2.89
C ALA A 48 -3.95 -31.14 -3.83
N ASP A 49 -2.69 -30.87 -4.15
CA ASP A 49 -1.93 -31.68 -5.11
C ASP A 49 -1.22 -32.88 -4.46
N SER A 50 -1.10 -33.96 -5.24
CA SER A 50 -0.51 -35.26 -4.85
C SER A 50 1.02 -35.30 -4.90
N GLY A 51 1.68 -34.16 -5.11
CA GLY A 51 3.14 -34.02 -5.00
C GLY A 51 3.97 -34.47 -6.21
N LYS A 52 3.33 -34.73 -7.36
CA LYS A 52 4.06 -35.16 -8.58
C LYS A 52 4.77 -34.02 -9.31
N ILE A 53 4.31 -32.78 -9.13
CA ILE A 53 4.89 -31.57 -9.73
C ILE A 53 4.98 -30.50 -8.64
N ARG A 54 5.98 -29.62 -8.72
CA ARG A 54 6.09 -28.45 -7.84
C ARG A 54 4.89 -27.53 -8.03
N ASP A 55 4.19 -27.24 -6.94
CA ASP A 55 3.06 -26.33 -6.96
C ASP A 55 3.48 -24.86 -7.06
N SER A 56 3.63 -24.39 -8.29
CA SER A 56 3.92 -23.00 -8.63
C SER A 56 2.72 -22.08 -8.38
N ASN A 57 1.49 -22.60 -8.39
CA ASN A 57 0.27 -21.80 -8.22
C ASN A 57 0.12 -21.33 -6.78
N LYS A 58 0.36 -22.20 -5.80
CA LYS A 58 0.41 -21.81 -4.38
C LYS A 58 1.48 -20.74 -4.14
N ILE A 59 2.67 -20.91 -4.73
CA ILE A 59 3.76 -19.93 -4.60
C ILE A 59 3.38 -18.60 -5.25
N MET A 60 2.83 -18.61 -6.46
CA MET A 60 2.41 -17.41 -7.19
C MET A 60 1.34 -16.64 -6.41
N ARG A 61 0.31 -17.34 -5.91
CA ARG A 61 -0.77 -16.73 -5.11
C ARG A 61 -0.24 -16.14 -3.80
N MET A 62 0.59 -16.89 -3.06
CA MET A 62 1.24 -16.39 -1.85
C MET A 62 2.07 -15.11 -2.11
N ARG A 63 2.78 -15.05 -3.24
CA ARG A 63 3.57 -13.85 -3.61
C ARG A 63 2.67 -12.65 -3.89
N VAL A 64 1.60 -12.82 -4.67
CA VAL A 64 0.67 -11.72 -4.99
C VAL A 64 0.13 -11.07 -3.70
N PHE A 65 -0.34 -11.87 -2.74
CA PHE A 65 -0.88 -11.33 -1.49
C PHE A 65 0.18 -10.69 -0.57
N LYS A 66 1.45 -11.13 -0.63
CA LYS A 66 2.53 -10.51 0.15
C LYS A 66 2.78 -9.05 -0.26
N TYR A 67 2.63 -8.74 -1.54
CA TYR A 67 2.98 -7.45 -2.13
C TYR A 67 1.77 -6.51 -2.34
N THR A 68 0.63 -6.75 -1.68
CA THR A 68 -0.52 -5.85 -1.75
C THR A 68 -0.21 -4.48 -1.15
N THR A 69 -0.74 -3.43 -1.80
CA THR A 69 -0.56 -2.02 -1.44
C THR A 69 -1.23 -1.68 -0.11
N TYR A 70 -0.64 -0.75 0.65
CA TYR A 70 -1.25 -0.17 1.86
C TYR A 70 -2.27 0.90 1.49
N TYR A 71 -3.24 1.14 2.36
CA TYR A 71 -4.25 2.18 2.18
C TYR A 71 -4.19 3.14 3.36
N LEU A 72 -4.28 4.45 3.09
CA LEU A 72 -4.21 5.48 4.12
C LEU A 72 -5.50 5.54 4.95
N LEU A 73 -5.37 5.53 6.27
CA LEU A 73 -6.46 5.75 7.22
C LEU A 73 -6.46 7.19 7.75
N SER A 74 -5.30 7.68 8.19
CA SER A 74 -5.07 9.08 8.56
C SER A 74 -3.58 9.39 8.59
N VAL A 75 -3.25 10.66 8.36
CA VAL A 75 -1.94 11.23 8.73
C VAL A 75 -2.04 11.71 10.16
#